data_AF-A0A6L3EU37-F1
#
_entry.id   AF-A0A6L3EU37-F1
#
_cell.length_a   1.000
_cell.length_b   1.000
_cell.length_c   1.000
_cell.angle_alpha   90.00
_cell.angle_beta   90.00
_cell.angle_gamma   90.00
#
_symmetry.space_group_name_H-M   'P 1'
#
loop_
_entity.id
_entity.type
_entity.pdbx_description
1 polymer ?
#
loop_
_entity_poly.entity_id
_entity_poly.type
_entity_poly.pdbx_seq_one_letter_code
_entity_poly.pdbx_strand_id
1 'polypeptide(L)'
;MTQPVPRQTRRRYRQRTPLMLLAALALLAGLWAGLLRLGWQLPPLSLRLPAQHGPLMVSGFLGTLISLERAVALSQNQNGRRLYYLSPLLAGLGAVTLFLTLPTAVPRGLSTLGALGLTLIFVIIYRLQSTIDHAVMGIGALLWLVGNGLWLAGWPVFQVVPWWAGFLVLTIAGERLELTRVLMLKQKTRTIFLSVVAVFLTGLLVSLFAFDAGLRLVGLALIALGAWLLRYDIARRTIRQKGLTRFIAACLLPGYIWLIVGGAIWLLVGGQYVAGPLYDAMLHTIFLGFVFSMIFGHAPVIVPAVLGVQVPYSPLFYVHLVLLHLSLILRVAGDLLLEMPVRRWGGLLNEVAVLLFLLVTAVTIRYGKKK
;
A
#
# COMPACT_ATOMS: atom_id res chain seq x y z
N MET A 1 13.73 12.19 31.93
CA MET A 1 12.89 13.42 32.02
C MET A 1 12.43 13.83 30.63
N THR A 2 11.24 13.40 30.21
CA THR A 2 10.65 13.80 28.93
C THR A 2 10.04 15.20 29.08
N GLN A 3 10.61 16.19 28.40
CA GLN A 3 9.99 17.51 28.30
C GLN A 3 8.54 17.38 27.80
N PRO A 4 7.56 18.07 28.41
CA PRO A 4 6.18 17.98 27.98
C PRO A 4 6.04 18.52 26.56
N VAL A 5 5.54 17.67 25.65
CA VAL A 5 5.19 18.08 24.28
C VAL A 5 4.28 19.31 24.34
N PRO A 6 4.63 20.43 23.67
CA PRO A 6 3.86 21.68 23.74
C PRO A 6 2.35 21.48 23.47
N ARG A 7 1.50 22.29 24.11
CA ARG A 7 0.02 22.16 24.01
C ARG A 7 -0.48 22.22 22.55
N GLN A 8 0.16 23.03 21.69
CA GLN A 8 -0.16 23.11 20.26
C GLN A 8 0.14 21.82 19.49
N THR A 9 1.24 21.13 19.79
CA THR A 9 1.59 19.84 19.19
C THR A 9 0.60 18.76 19.62
N ARG A 10 0.22 18.71 20.91
CA ARG A 10 -0.82 17.77 21.39
C ARG A 10 -2.18 17.96 20.68
N ARG A 11 -2.61 19.20 20.42
CA ARG A 11 -3.87 19.49 19.71
C ARG A 11 -3.83 19.03 18.25
N ARG A 12 -2.68 19.17 17.56
CA ARG A 12 -2.48 18.72 16.17
C ARG A 12 -2.56 17.20 16.05
N TYR A 13 -1.96 16.44 16.99
CA TYR A 13 -2.03 14.98 16.96
C TYR A 13 -3.45 14.45 17.20
N ARG A 14 -4.21 15.04 18.13
CA ARG A 14 -5.63 14.67 18.37
C ARG A 14 -6.53 14.85 17.15
N GLN A 15 -6.20 15.78 16.26
CA GLN A 15 -6.96 16.01 15.01
C GLN A 15 -6.69 14.96 13.94
N ARG A 16 -5.57 14.23 14.02
CA ARG A 16 -5.17 13.20 13.06
C ARG A 16 -5.66 11.81 13.43
N THR A 17 -5.90 11.57 14.73
CA THR A 17 -6.39 10.29 15.25
C THR A 17 -7.66 9.79 14.55
N PRO A 18 -8.71 10.61 14.31
CA PRO A 18 -9.91 10.14 13.62
C PRO A 18 -9.62 9.63 12.20
N LEU A 19 -8.70 10.27 11.47
CA LEU A 19 -8.33 9.86 10.11
C LEU A 19 -7.57 8.53 10.12
N MET A 20 -6.69 8.33 11.10
CA MET A 20 -6.02 7.04 11.31
C MET A 20 -7.02 5.94 11.69
N LEU A 21 -8.05 6.27 12.49
CA LEU A 21 -9.12 5.32 12.82
C LEU A 21 -9.92 4.92 11.59
N LEU A 22 -10.22 5.85 10.66
CA LEU A 22 -10.88 5.51 9.40
C LEU A 22 -10.04 4.50 8.58
N ALA A 23 -8.73 4.71 8.48
CA ALA A 23 -7.82 3.77 7.83
C ALA A 23 -7.83 2.40 8.52
N ALA A 24 -7.78 2.37 9.85
CA ALA A 24 -7.81 1.14 10.63
C ALA A 24 -9.15 0.38 10.47
N LEU A 25 -10.28 1.08 10.46
CA LEU A 25 -11.60 0.48 10.23
C LEU A 25 -11.69 -0.12 8.81
N ALA A 26 -11.20 0.61 7.80
CA ALA A 26 -11.13 0.11 6.43
C ALA A 26 -10.26 -1.15 6.32
N LEU A 27 -9.11 -1.18 7.01
CA LEU A 27 -8.24 -2.35 7.08
C LEU A 27 -8.96 -3.54 7.70
N LEU A 28 -9.49 -3.39 8.91
CA LEU A 28 -10.14 -4.48 9.64
C LEU A 28 -11.32 -5.07 8.86
N ALA A 29 -12.10 -4.22 8.21
CA ALA A 29 -13.19 -4.69 7.39
C ALA A 29 -12.75 -5.28 6.04
N GLY A 30 -11.64 -4.80 5.47
CA GLY A 30 -11.01 -5.41 4.31
C GLY A 30 -10.49 -6.81 4.62
N LEU A 31 -9.89 -7.02 5.80
CA LEU A 31 -9.48 -8.34 6.32
C LEU A 31 -10.72 -9.24 6.48
N TRP A 32 -11.77 -8.76 7.17
CA TRP A 32 -13.01 -9.52 7.30
C TRP A 32 -13.63 -9.92 5.96
N ALA A 33 -13.67 -9.00 5.00
CA ALA A 33 -14.11 -9.28 3.63
C ALA A 33 -13.22 -10.32 2.93
N GLY A 34 -11.91 -10.32 3.22
CA GLY A 34 -10.93 -11.30 2.73
C GLY A 34 -11.24 -12.71 3.20
N LEU A 35 -11.44 -12.92 4.50
CA LEU A 35 -11.83 -14.23 5.05
C LEU A 35 -13.13 -14.76 4.45
N LEU A 36 -14.14 -13.90 4.27
CA LEU A 36 -15.38 -14.27 3.59
C LEU A 36 -15.12 -14.71 2.15
N ARG A 37 -14.25 -14.01 1.41
CA ARG A 37 -13.84 -14.40 0.03
C ARG A 37 -13.05 -15.70 -0.02
N LEU A 38 -12.30 -16.03 1.03
CA LEU A 38 -11.59 -17.31 1.14
C LEU A 38 -12.54 -18.47 1.44
N GLY A 39 -13.76 -18.19 1.88
CA GLY A 39 -14.78 -19.18 2.20
C GLY A 39 -14.78 -19.61 3.67
N TRP A 40 -14.19 -18.79 4.55
CA TRP A 40 -14.38 -18.97 6.00
C TRP A 40 -15.80 -18.56 6.39
N GLN A 41 -16.42 -19.36 7.26
CA GLN A 41 -17.77 -19.12 7.75
C GLN A 41 -17.74 -18.08 8.87
N LEU A 42 -17.89 -16.82 8.52
CA LEU A 42 -17.99 -15.70 9.46
C LEU A 42 -19.34 -15.02 9.35
N PRO A 43 -19.81 -14.34 10.41
CA PRO A 43 -21.01 -13.51 10.35
C PRO A 43 -20.99 -12.55 9.14
N PRO A 44 -21.97 -12.61 8.22
CA PRO A 44 -22.02 -11.72 7.08
C PRO A 44 -22.50 -10.34 7.54
N LEU A 45 -21.56 -9.47 7.95
CA LEU A 45 -21.84 -8.09 8.38
C LEU A 45 -22.61 -7.29 7.33
N SER A 46 -22.41 -7.61 6.05
CA SER A 46 -23.19 -7.12 4.91
C SER A 46 -23.02 -8.06 3.72
N LEU A 47 -24.10 -8.30 2.97
CA LEU A 47 -24.09 -9.12 1.75
C LEU A 47 -23.14 -8.58 0.67
N ARG A 48 -22.86 -7.27 0.68
CA ARG A 48 -21.98 -6.62 -0.32
C ARG A 48 -20.52 -6.67 0.08
N LEU A 49 -20.21 -6.94 1.34
CA LEU A 49 -18.89 -6.79 1.92
C LEU A 49 -17.79 -7.62 1.21
N PRO A 50 -18.01 -8.89 0.84
CA PRO A 50 -16.98 -9.68 0.14
C PRO A 50 -16.57 -9.07 -1.21
N ALA A 51 -17.50 -8.39 -1.90
CA ALA A 51 -17.19 -7.69 -3.16
C ALA A 51 -16.38 -6.41 -2.94
N GLN A 52 -16.38 -5.85 -1.72
CA GLN A 52 -15.69 -4.61 -1.38
C GLN A 52 -14.27 -4.81 -0.83
N HIS A 53 -13.76 -6.04 -0.73
CA HIS A 53 -12.40 -6.31 -0.22
C HIS A 53 -11.33 -5.43 -0.88
N GLY A 54 -11.21 -5.46 -2.21
CA GLY A 54 -10.23 -4.65 -2.95
C GLY A 54 -10.39 -3.14 -2.70
N PRO A 55 -11.59 -2.56 -2.91
CA PRO A 55 -11.86 -1.16 -2.58
C PRO A 55 -11.53 -0.75 -1.14
N LEU A 56 -11.86 -1.59 -0.15
CA LEU A 56 -11.57 -1.33 1.26
C LEU A 56 -10.07 -1.33 1.54
N MET A 57 -9.32 -2.28 0.96
CA MET A 57 -7.87 -2.38 1.16
C MET A 57 -7.12 -1.24 0.47
N VAL A 58 -7.43 -0.96 -0.80
CA VAL A 58 -6.67 0.04 -1.57
C VAL A 58 -7.20 1.44 -1.32
N SER A 59 -8.44 1.74 -1.70
CA SER A 59 -8.96 3.11 -1.64
C SER A 59 -9.33 3.55 -0.23
N GLY A 60 -9.77 2.61 0.62
CA GLY A 60 -10.06 2.87 2.02
C GLY A 60 -8.82 2.93 2.90
N PHE A 61 -8.15 1.80 3.12
CA PHE A 61 -7.03 1.73 4.04
C PHE A 61 -5.79 2.47 3.50
N LEU A 62 -5.23 2.01 2.38
CA LEU A 62 -3.96 2.55 1.86
C LEU A 62 -4.11 3.98 1.34
N GLY A 63 -5.22 4.28 0.66
CA GLY A 63 -5.57 5.61 0.18
C GLY A 63 -5.64 6.62 1.33
N THR A 64 -6.39 6.31 2.39
CA THR A 64 -6.44 7.18 3.58
C THR A 64 -5.08 7.31 4.25
N LEU A 65 -4.34 6.21 4.43
CA LEU A 65 -3.06 6.23 5.13
C LEU A 65 -1.99 7.05 4.39
N ILE A 66 -1.81 6.80 3.09
CA ILE A 66 -0.84 7.51 2.24
C ILE A 66 -1.23 8.98 2.12
N SER A 67 -2.52 9.29 1.90
CA SER A 67 -2.98 10.68 1.87
C SER A 67 -2.77 11.39 3.21
N LEU A 68 -2.96 10.70 4.33
CA LEU A 68 -2.75 11.27 5.65
C LEU A 68 -1.28 11.58 5.90
N GLU A 69 -0.39 10.65 5.55
CA GLU A 69 1.05 10.84 5.66
C GLU A 69 1.50 12.08 4.86
N ARG A 70 1.12 12.16 3.58
CA ARG A 70 1.51 13.29 2.71
C ARG A 70 0.88 14.61 3.15
N ALA A 71 -0.38 14.57 3.60
CA ALA A 71 -1.04 15.75 4.17
C ALA A 71 -0.34 16.25 5.43
N VAL A 72 0.12 15.36 6.31
CA VAL A 72 0.88 15.72 7.52
C VAL A 72 2.20 16.39 7.15
N ALA A 73 2.97 15.79 6.25
CA ALA A 73 4.25 16.33 5.81
C ALA A 73 4.12 17.73 5.19
N LEU A 74 3.16 17.90 4.26
CA LEU A 74 2.95 19.19 3.59
C LEU A 74 2.36 20.25 4.53
N SER A 75 1.44 19.87 5.42
CA SER A 75 0.83 20.78 6.41
C SER A 75 1.87 21.35 7.37
N GLN A 76 2.89 20.56 7.75
CA GLN A 76 3.99 21.04 8.58
C GLN A 76 4.84 22.11 7.88
N ASN A 77 5.04 21.98 6.56
CA ASN A 77 5.81 22.94 5.77
C ASN A 77 5.03 24.22 5.43
N GLN A 78 3.69 24.18 5.36
CA GLN A 78 2.86 25.34 4.96
C GLN A 78 1.96 25.86 6.09
N ASN A 79 2.55 26.26 7.22
CA ASN A 79 1.87 26.95 8.33
C ASN A 79 0.64 26.21 8.91
N GLY A 80 0.59 24.87 8.82
CA GLY A 80 -0.49 24.08 9.40
C GLY A 80 -1.80 24.12 8.62
N ARG A 81 -1.76 24.39 7.31
CA ARG A 81 -2.95 24.43 6.45
C ARG A 81 -3.73 23.11 6.55
N ARG A 82 -5.01 23.21 6.95
CA ARG A 82 -5.86 22.04 7.24
C ARG A 82 -6.51 21.42 6.00
N LEU A 83 -6.51 22.13 4.88
CA LEU A 83 -7.16 21.69 3.64
C LEU A 83 -6.59 20.35 3.12
N TYR A 84 -5.31 20.07 3.37
CA TYR A 84 -4.67 18.82 2.95
C TYR A 84 -5.30 17.58 3.60
N TYR A 85 -5.91 17.72 4.77
CA TYR A 85 -6.60 16.61 5.43
C TYR A 85 -7.96 16.27 4.79
N LEU A 86 -8.45 17.03 3.81
CA LEU A 86 -9.65 16.65 3.05
C LEU A 86 -9.43 15.37 2.24
N SER A 87 -8.26 15.19 1.63
CA SER A 87 -7.95 13.96 0.86
C SER A 87 -8.10 12.69 1.71
N PRO A 88 -7.39 12.53 2.84
CA PRO A 88 -7.55 11.33 3.67
C PRO A 88 -8.95 11.21 4.29
N LEU A 89 -9.61 12.33 4.61
CA LEU A 89 -10.98 12.33 5.13
C LEU A 89 -11.95 11.75 4.10
N LEU A 90 -11.91 12.22 2.86
CA LEU A 90 -12.80 11.77 1.78
C LEU A 90 -12.55 10.30 1.44
N ALA A 91 -11.29 9.87 1.38
CA ALA A 91 -10.95 8.46 1.21
C ALA A 91 -11.51 7.59 2.34
N GLY A 92 -11.36 8.04 3.60
CA GLY A 92 -11.82 7.30 4.76
C GLY A 92 -13.34 7.24 4.87
N LEU A 93 -14.04 8.33 4.55
CA LEU A 93 -15.50 8.36 4.47
C LEU A 93 -16.01 7.51 3.29
N GLY A 94 -15.27 7.47 2.18
CA GLY A 94 -15.53 6.54 1.07
C GLY A 94 -15.53 5.09 1.54
N ALA A 95 -14.56 4.71 2.39
CA ALA A 95 -14.52 3.39 2.98
C ALA A 95 -15.69 3.11 3.93
N VAL A 96 -16.03 4.05 4.81
CA VAL A 96 -17.14 3.89 5.76
C VAL A 96 -18.48 3.75 5.03
N THR A 97 -18.68 4.51 3.96
CA THR A 97 -19.92 4.44 3.17
C THR A 97 -20.09 3.13 2.40
N LEU A 98 -19.03 2.32 2.23
CA LEU A 98 -19.14 0.95 1.68
C LEU A 98 -19.89 -0.01 2.61
N PHE A 99 -19.99 0.29 3.91
CA PHE A 99 -20.79 -0.48 4.87
C PHE A 99 -22.26 -0.09 4.86
N LEU A 100 -22.56 1.10 4.35
CA LEU A 100 -23.91 1.65 4.35
C LEU A 100 -24.66 1.20 3.09
N THR A 101 -25.99 1.13 3.18
CA THR A 101 -26.88 0.85 2.05
C THR A 101 -27.11 2.10 1.20
N LEU A 102 -26.01 2.74 0.77
CA LEU A 102 -26.04 3.92 -0.10
C LEU A 102 -25.90 3.54 -1.58
N PRO A 103 -26.30 4.43 -2.51
CA PRO A 103 -26.01 4.27 -3.93
C PRO A 103 -24.51 4.10 -4.17
N THR A 104 -24.12 3.19 -5.06
CA THR A 104 -22.70 2.86 -5.32
C THR A 104 -21.87 4.06 -5.77
N ALA A 105 -22.51 5.08 -6.35
CA ALA A 105 -21.85 6.34 -6.72
C ALA A 105 -21.24 7.08 -5.53
N VAL A 106 -21.81 6.96 -4.32
CA VAL A 106 -21.35 7.68 -3.12
C VAL A 106 -19.95 7.23 -2.68
N PRO A 107 -19.71 5.95 -2.30
CA PRO A 107 -18.38 5.52 -1.87
C PRO A 107 -17.33 5.65 -2.98
N ARG A 108 -17.72 5.42 -4.24
CA ARG A 108 -16.86 5.58 -5.41
C ARG A 108 -16.46 7.04 -5.61
N GLY A 109 -17.42 7.96 -5.58
CA GLY A 109 -17.21 9.40 -5.74
C GLY A 109 -16.34 9.98 -4.63
N LEU A 110 -16.60 9.62 -3.38
CA LEU A 110 -15.76 10.02 -2.23
C LEU A 110 -14.32 9.53 -2.38
N SER A 111 -14.12 8.28 -2.81
CA SER A 111 -12.79 7.73 -3.08
C SER A 111 -12.07 8.45 -4.23
N THR A 112 -12.79 8.79 -5.30
CA THR A 112 -12.26 9.58 -6.43
C THR A 112 -11.85 10.98 -6.00
N LEU A 113 -12.67 11.66 -5.20
CA LEU A 113 -12.33 12.99 -4.65
C LEU A 113 -11.15 12.92 -3.68
N GLY A 114 -11.05 11.86 -2.88
CA GLY A 114 -9.88 11.58 -2.05
C GLY A 114 -8.59 11.47 -2.88
N ALA A 115 -8.66 10.71 -3.99
CA ALA A 115 -7.55 10.55 -4.92
C ALA A 115 -7.19 11.86 -5.65
N LEU A 116 -8.19 12.65 -6.07
CA LEU A 116 -7.96 13.98 -6.63
C LEU A 116 -7.20 14.86 -5.64
N GLY A 117 -7.61 14.85 -4.38
CA GLY A 117 -6.92 15.58 -3.32
C GLY A 117 -5.46 15.15 -3.14
N LEU A 118 -5.15 13.85 -3.23
CA LEU A 118 -3.77 13.36 -3.14
C LEU A 118 -2.94 13.80 -4.34
N THR A 119 -3.50 13.72 -5.55
CA THR A 119 -2.84 14.20 -6.78
C THR A 119 -2.51 15.69 -6.67
N LEU A 120 -3.45 16.51 -6.17
CA LEU A 120 -3.21 17.94 -5.94
C LEU A 120 -2.11 18.18 -4.89
N ILE A 121 -2.07 17.40 -3.81
CA ILE A 121 -0.99 17.44 -2.82
C ILE A 121 0.37 17.20 -3.50
N PHE A 122 0.47 16.18 -4.36
CA PHE A 122 1.72 15.90 -5.09
C PHE A 122 2.08 16.97 -6.13
N VAL A 123 1.11 17.59 -6.81
CA VAL A 123 1.36 18.75 -7.68
C VAL A 123 1.98 19.89 -6.87
N ILE A 124 1.47 20.15 -5.66
CA ILE A 124 2.04 21.18 -4.78
C ILE A 124 3.46 20.78 -4.34
N ILE A 125 3.67 19.54 -3.87
CA ILE A 125 4.98 19.05 -3.46
C ILE A 125 6.00 19.18 -4.60
N TYR A 126 5.64 18.80 -5.82
CA TYR A 126 6.51 18.88 -6.98
C TYR A 126 6.85 20.32 -7.36
N ARG A 127 5.89 21.25 -7.26
CA ARG A 127 6.14 22.69 -7.47
C ARG A 127 7.07 23.29 -6.43
N LEU A 128 7.03 22.82 -5.18
CA LEU A 128 7.95 23.25 -4.14
C LEU A 128 9.35 22.66 -4.33
N GLN A 129 9.44 21.39 -4.76
CA GLN A 129 10.70 20.70 -4.96
C GLN A 129 10.58 19.72 -6.14
N SER A 130 11.08 20.15 -7.30
CA SER A 130 11.02 19.39 -8.55
C SER A 130 12.08 18.29 -8.58
N THR A 131 11.72 17.11 -8.11
CA THR A 131 12.58 15.92 -8.11
C THR A 131 11.87 14.74 -8.76
N ILE A 132 12.64 13.78 -9.29
CA ILE A 132 12.05 12.65 -10.03
C ILE A 132 11.27 11.70 -9.11
N ASP A 133 11.72 11.49 -7.89
CA ASP A 133 10.97 10.76 -6.86
C ASP A 133 9.60 11.38 -6.59
N HIS A 134 9.51 12.71 -6.37
CA HIS A 134 8.23 13.41 -6.26
C HIS A 134 7.37 13.26 -7.52
N ALA A 135 7.97 13.33 -8.71
CA ALA A 135 7.24 13.13 -9.97
C ALA A 135 6.64 11.71 -10.05
N VAL A 136 7.43 10.68 -9.74
CA VAL A 136 7.01 9.27 -9.80
C VAL A 136 5.93 8.98 -8.75
N MET A 137 6.08 9.50 -7.52
CA MET A 137 5.04 9.38 -6.50
C MET A 137 3.75 10.11 -6.91
N GLY A 138 3.87 11.29 -7.55
CA GLY A 138 2.75 12.04 -8.09
C GLY A 138 2.03 11.33 -9.23
N ILE A 139 2.77 10.64 -10.12
CA ILE A 139 2.19 9.74 -11.11
C ILE A 139 1.45 8.59 -10.41
N GLY A 140 2.00 8.01 -9.35
CA GLY A 140 1.29 7.03 -8.53
C GLY A 140 -0.07 7.55 -8.04
N ALA A 141 -0.12 8.76 -7.48
CA ALA A 141 -1.38 9.40 -7.07
C ALA A 141 -2.35 9.61 -8.24
N LEU A 142 -1.84 10.01 -9.41
CA LEU A 142 -2.64 10.11 -10.62
C LEU A 142 -3.22 8.75 -11.06
N LEU A 143 -2.44 7.67 -10.98
CA LEU A 143 -2.95 6.32 -11.28
C LEU A 143 -4.08 5.91 -10.33
N TRP A 144 -4.00 6.30 -9.06
CA TRP A 144 -5.10 6.08 -8.12
C TRP A 144 -6.36 6.85 -8.52
N LEU A 145 -6.20 8.11 -8.94
CA LEU A 145 -7.29 8.94 -9.44
C LEU A 145 -7.93 8.33 -10.69
N VAL A 146 -7.12 7.89 -11.66
CA VAL A 146 -7.63 7.21 -12.87
C VAL A 146 -8.36 5.93 -12.50
N GLY A 147 -7.78 5.07 -11.66
CA GLY A 147 -8.41 3.84 -11.20
C GLY A 147 -9.76 4.09 -10.50
N ASN A 148 -9.83 5.07 -9.60
CA ASN A 148 -11.10 5.43 -8.95
C ASN A 148 -12.09 6.07 -9.93
N GLY A 149 -11.62 6.83 -10.93
CA GLY A 149 -12.44 7.36 -12.01
C GLY A 149 -13.08 6.24 -12.84
N LEU A 150 -12.31 5.24 -13.25
CA LEU A 150 -12.82 4.04 -13.94
C LEU A 150 -13.84 3.29 -13.08
N TRP A 151 -13.54 3.10 -11.80
CA TRP A 151 -14.46 2.44 -10.87
C TRP A 151 -15.78 3.21 -10.70
N LEU A 152 -15.71 4.54 -10.57
CA LEU A 152 -16.87 5.44 -10.53
C LEU A 152 -17.70 5.34 -11.81
N ALA A 153 -17.03 5.24 -12.97
CA ALA A 153 -17.67 5.04 -14.27
C ALA A 153 -18.27 3.64 -14.47
N GLY A 154 -18.19 2.75 -13.48
CA GLY A 154 -18.83 1.44 -13.51
C GLY A 154 -17.93 0.29 -13.94
N TRP A 155 -16.64 0.54 -14.19
CA TRP A 155 -15.70 -0.51 -14.60
C TRP A 155 -15.57 -1.58 -13.51
N PRO A 156 -15.47 -2.86 -13.89
CA PRO A 156 -15.33 -3.94 -12.93
C PRO A 156 -13.99 -3.87 -12.21
N VAL A 157 -13.98 -4.30 -10.94
CA VAL A 157 -12.81 -4.18 -10.06
C VAL A 157 -11.56 -4.82 -10.67
N PHE A 158 -11.67 -5.94 -11.39
CA PHE A 158 -10.51 -6.59 -11.98
C PHE A 158 -9.78 -5.73 -13.03
N GLN A 159 -10.49 -4.82 -13.72
CA GLN A 159 -9.89 -3.86 -14.67
C GLN A 159 -9.32 -2.62 -13.96
N VAL A 160 -9.84 -2.31 -12.77
CA VAL A 160 -9.41 -1.16 -11.97
C VAL A 160 -8.15 -1.48 -11.15
N VAL A 161 -8.04 -2.69 -10.62
CA VAL A 161 -6.96 -3.11 -9.73
C VAL A 161 -5.55 -2.88 -10.27
N PRO A 162 -5.24 -3.02 -11.58
CA PRO A 162 -3.92 -2.68 -12.12
C PRO A 162 -3.51 -1.23 -11.90
N TRP A 163 -4.45 -0.29 -12.00
CA TRP A 163 -4.23 1.13 -11.72
C TRP A 163 -3.97 1.37 -10.23
N TRP A 164 -4.72 0.69 -9.37
CA TRP A 164 -4.52 0.70 -7.91
C TRP A 164 -3.19 0.07 -7.49
N ALA A 165 -2.76 -1.01 -8.13
CA ALA A 165 -1.45 -1.59 -7.93
C ALA A 165 -0.36 -0.60 -8.37
N GLY A 166 -0.53 0.03 -9.54
CA GLY A 166 0.37 1.07 -10.04
C GLY A 166 0.52 2.26 -9.11
N PHE A 167 -0.57 2.72 -8.48
CA PHE A 167 -0.51 3.73 -7.43
C PHE A 167 0.49 3.34 -6.33
N LEU A 168 0.30 2.18 -5.71
CA LEU A 168 1.13 1.75 -4.59
C LEU A 168 2.57 1.46 -5.03
N VAL A 169 2.74 0.78 -6.17
CA VAL A 169 4.05 0.41 -6.70
C VAL A 169 4.88 1.65 -7.03
N LEU A 170 4.31 2.64 -7.72
CA LEU A 170 5.04 3.86 -8.06
C LEU A 170 5.24 4.78 -6.85
N THR A 171 4.28 4.86 -5.92
CA THR A 171 4.48 5.60 -4.67
C THR A 171 5.64 5.01 -3.86
N ILE A 172 5.67 3.69 -3.66
CA ILE A 172 6.76 3.02 -2.95
C ILE A 172 8.09 3.18 -3.71
N ALA A 173 8.11 2.90 -5.02
CA ALA A 173 9.32 3.00 -5.82
C ALA A 173 9.89 4.43 -5.84
N GLY A 174 9.02 5.45 -5.92
CA GLY A 174 9.41 6.85 -5.81
C GLY A 174 10.01 7.18 -4.44
N GLU A 175 9.39 6.72 -3.35
CA GLU A 175 9.92 6.88 -1.99
C GLU A 175 11.28 6.16 -1.81
N ARG A 176 11.48 5.02 -2.49
CA ARG A 176 12.76 4.29 -2.46
C ARG A 176 13.85 4.99 -3.26
N LEU A 177 13.48 5.58 -4.40
CA LEU A 177 14.38 6.41 -5.19
C LEU A 177 14.83 7.65 -4.39
N GLU A 178 13.93 8.27 -3.63
CA GLU A 178 14.23 9.40 -2.75
C GLU A 178 15.33 9.04 -1.73
N LEU A 179 15.16 7.94 -0.99
CA LEU A 179 16.15 7.51 0.00
C LEU A 179 17.47 7.03 -0.63
N THR A 180 17.41 6.45 -1.82
CA THR A 180 18.59 5.97 -2.54
C THR A 180 19.41 7.14 -3.11
N ARG A 181 18.89 8.37 -3.14
CA ARG A 181 19.63 9.56 -3.60
C ARG A 181 20.93 9.78 -2.83
N VAL A 182 20.99 9.39 -1.55
CA VAL A 182 22.22 9.47 -0.74
C VAL A 182 23.37 8.61 -1.30
N LEU A 183 23.06 7.65 -2.19
CA LEU A 183 24.05 6.82 -2.87
C LEU A 183 24.57 7.42 -4.19
N MET A 184 24.13 8.64 -4.56
CA MET A 184 24.54 9.36 -5.77
C MET A 184 24.46 8.48 -7.04
N LEU A 185 23.25 7.99 -7.35
CA LEU A 185 23.04 7.11 -8.50
C LEU A 185 23.54 7.73 -9.82
N LYS A 186 24.21 6.93 -10.64
CA LYS A 186 24.64 7.34 -11.99
C LYS A 186 23.42 7.63 -12.87
N GLN A 187 23.55 8.59 -13.79
CA GLN A 187 22.47 8.97 -14.70
C GLN A 187 21.88 7.78 -15.48
N LYS A 188 22.72 6.84 -15.93
CA LYS A 188 22.27 5.59 -16.59
C LYS A 188 21.28 4.79 -15.73
N THR A 189 21.53 4.66 -14.43
CA THR A 189 20.66 3.91 -13.51
C THR A 189 19.31 4.58 -13.36
N ARG A 190 19.28 5.92 -13.34
CA ARG A 190 18.06 6.73 -13.31
C ARG A 190 17.27 6.61 -14.61
N THR A 191 17.95 6.63 -15.76
CA THR A 191 17.30 6.43 -17.07
C THR A 191 16.65 5.05 -17.15
N ILE A 192 17.34 3.98 -16.72
CA ILE A 192 16.77 2.62 -16.69
C ILE A 192 15.49 2.59 -15.83
N PHE A 193 15.52 3.19 -14.64
CA PHE A 193 14.34 3.28 -13.78
C PHE A 193 13.16 3.95 -14.50
N LEU A 194 13.40 5.11 -15.12
CA LEU A 194 12.36 5.84 -15.85
C LEU A 194 11.83 5.08 -17.06
N SER A 195 12.70 4.35 -17.79
CA SER A 195 12.26 3.48 -18.88
C SER A 195 11.35 2.37 -18.38
N VAL A 196 11.65 1.76 -17.23
CA VAL A 196 10.78 0.74 -16.60
C VAL A 196 9.43 1.35 -16.20
N VAL A 197 9.42 2.55 -15.60
CA VAL A 197 8.18 3.27 -15.28
C VAL A 197 7.39 3.59 -16.55
N ALA A 198 8.05 4.01 -17.63
CA ALA A 198 7.38 4.27 -18.91
C ALA A 198 6.70 3.01 -19.47
N VAL A 199 7.41 1.86 -19.49
CA VAL A 199 6.83 0.57 -19.92
C VAL A 199 5.64 0.17 -19.05
N PHE A 200 5.74 0.37 -17.72
CA PHE A 200 4.64 0.13 -16.79
C PHE A 200 3.39 0.96 -17.15
N LEU A 201 3.56 2.26 -17.38
CA LEU A 201 2.47 3.17 -17.74
C LEU A 201 1.88 2.83 -19.11
N THR A 202 2.71 2.49 -20.09
CA THR A 202 2.26 1.99 -21.40
C THR A 202 1.42 0.73 -21.24
N GLY A 203 1.82 -0.22 -20.40
CA GLY A 203 1.04 -1.42 -20.12
C GLY A 203 -0.35 -1.11 -19.54
N LEU A 204 -0.45 -0.16 -18.60
CA LEU A 204 -1.74 0.28 -18.08
C LEU A 204 -2.61 0.93 -19.17
N LEU A 205 -2.06 1.78 -20.02
CA LEU A 205 -2.81 2.40 -21.11
C LEU A 205 -3.27 1.37 -22.15
N VAL A 206 -2.41 0.42 -22.51
CA VAL A 206 -2.78 -0.70 -23.40
C VAL A 206 -3.89 -1.54 -22.78
N SER A 207 -3.89 -1.73 -21.45
CA SER A 207 -4.92 -2.53 -20.77
C SER A 207 -6.35 -1.99 -20.90
N LEU A 208 -6.52 -0.71 -21.28
CA LEU A 208 -7.84 -0.11 -21.56
C LEU A 208 -8.48 -0.66 -22.85
N PHE A 209 -7.66 -1.12 -23.79
CA PHE A 209 -8.10 -1.58 -25.12
C PHE A 209 -7.82 -3.08 -25.32
N ALA A 210 -6.72 -3.57 -24.76
CA ALA A 210 -6.26 -4.96 -24.84
C ALA A 210 -5.80 -5.42 -23.45
N PHE A 211 -6.76 -5.83 -22.62
CA PHE A 211 -6.54 -6.08 -21.19
C PHE A 211 -5.45 -7.13 -20.91
N ASP A 212 -5.46 -8.28 -21.60
CA ASP A 212 -4.45 -9.34 -21.47
C ASP A 212 -3.05 -8.82 -21.83
N ALA A 213 -2.87 -8.26 -23.04
CA ALA A 213 -1.59 -7.73 -23.50
C ALA A 213 -1.04 -6.62 -22.58
N GLY A 214 -1.92 -5.72 -22.13
CA GLY A 214 -1.56 -4.65 -21.20
C GLY A 214 -1.07 -5.19 -19.86
N LEU A 215 -1.76 -6.18 -19.29
CA LEU A 215 -1.34 -6.81 -18.04
C LEU A 215 0.00 -7.54 -18.15
N ARG A 216 0.26 -8.22 -19.28
CA ARG A 216 1.54 -8.87 -19.52
C ARG A 216 2.68 -7.85 -19.57
N LEU A 217 2.46 -6.71 -20.24
CA LEU A 217 3.44 -5.63 -20.31
C LEU A 217 3.68 -4.99 -18.93
N VAL A 218 2.62 -4.83 -18.12
CA VAL A 218 2.74 -4.44 -16.71
C VAL A 218 3.56 -5.47 -15.92
N GLY A 219 3.30 -6.77 -16.12
CA GLY A 219 4.05 -7.86 -15.49
C GLY A 219 5.55 -7.80 -15.79
N LEU A 220 5.92 -7.58 -17.05
CA LEU A 220 7.32 -7.38 -17.46
C LEU A 220 7.95 -6.17 -16.73
N ALA A 221 7.23 -5.06 -16.64
CA ALA A 221 7.71 -3.87 -15.93
C ALA A 221 7.85 -4.09 -14.42
N LEU A 222 6.96 -4.87 -13.80
CA LEU A 222 7.05 -5.26 -12.38
C LEU A 222 8.30 -6.11 -12.10
N ILE A 223 8.62 -7.07 -12.99
CA ILE A 223 9.87 -7.85 -12.90
C ILE A 223 11.07 -6.92 -12.99
N ALA A 224 11.11 -6.05 -14.01
CA ALA A 224 12.21 -5.13 -14.22
C ALA A 224 12.38 -4.15 -13.04
N LEU A 225 11.27 -3.67 -12.48
CA LEU A 225 11.27 -2.75 -11.34
C LEU A 225 11.75 -3.45 -10.05
N GLY A 226 11.26 -4.67 -9.77
CA GLY A 226 11.72 -5.46 -8.65
C GLY A 226 13.21 -5.79 -8.75
N ALA A 227 13.69 -6.14 -9.95
CA ALA A 227 15.11 -6.37 -10.21
C ALA A 227 15.94 -5.08 -10.04
N TRP A 228 15.43 -3.93 -10.50
CA TRP A 228 16.08 -2.64 -10.29
C TRP A 228 16.18 -2.30 -8.80
N LEU A 229 15.11 -2.47 -8.02
CA LEU A 229 15.10 -2.23 -6.58
C LEU A 229 16.07 -3.17 -5.86
N LEU A 230 16.03 -4.47 -6.17
CA LEU A 230 17.03 -5.42 -5.71
C LEU A 230 18.44 -5.07 -6.15
N ARG A 231 18.67 -4.36 -7.27
CA ARG A 231 20.01 -4.04 -7.79
C ARG A 231 20.55 -2.67 -7.38
N TYR A 232 19.70 -1.73 -6.97
CA TYR A 232 20.12 -0.35 -6.69
C TYR A 232 19.66 0.21 -5.35
N ASP A 233 18.68 -0.38 -4.67
CA ASP A 233 18.20 0.12 -3.38
C ASP A 233 19.26 -0.03 -2.26
N ILE A 234 19.22 0.91 -1.33
CA ILE A 234 20.07 0.98 -0.13
C ILE A 234 19.82 -0.17 0.86
N ALA A 235 18.66 -0.83 0.80
CA ALA A 235 18.24 -1.97 1.63
C ALA A 235 19.34 -3.06 1.75
N ARG A 236 20.10 -3.31 0.69
CA ARG A 236 21.17 -4.32 0.70
C ARG A 236 22.41 -3.92 1.48
N ARG A 237 22.59 -2.62 1.70
CA ARG A 237 23.63 -2.10 2.59
C ARG A 237 23.10 -2.06 4.02
N THR A 238 21.85 -1.59 4.20
CA THR A 238 21.23 -1.45 5.52
C THR A 238 20.86 -2.78 6.17
N ILE A 239 20.72 -3.87 5.41
CA ILE A 239 20.54 -5.23 5.98
C ILE A 239 21.72 -5.68 6.85
N ARG A 240 22.91 -5.09 6.65
CA ARG A 240 24.11 -5.36 7.46
C ARG A 240 24.18 -4.53 8.75
N GLN A 241 23.26 -3.57 8.92
CA GLN A 241 23.19 -2.72 10.11
C GLN A 241 22.50 -3.47 11.28
N LYS A 242 22.21 -2.76 12.38
CA LYS A 242 21.49 -3.32 13.54
C LYS A 242 20.21 -2.53 13.83
N GLY A 243 19.33 -3.10 14.66
CA GLY A 243 18.10 -2.45 15.11
C GLY A 243 17.09 -2.20 13.99
N LEU A 244 16.39 -1.06 14.06
CA LEU A 244 15.30 -0.70 13.15
C LEU A 244 15.75 -0.68 11.69
N THR A 245 16.92 -0.12 11.39
CA THR A 245 17.45 -0.01 10.02
C THR A 245 17.59 -1.36 9.34
N ARG A 246 18.03 -2.40 10.08
CA ARG A 246 18.10 -3.77 9.57
C ARG A 246 16.71 -4.37 9.36
N PHE A 247 15.80 -4.14 10.31
CA PHE A 247 14.42 -4.64 10.20
C PHE A 247 13.69 -4.05 8.98
N ILE A 248 13.84 -2.75 8.71
CA ILE A 248 13.33 -2.11 7.49
C ILE A 248 13.86 -2.84 6.27
N ALA A 249 15.18 -3.02 6.16
CA ALA A 249 15.78 -3.74 5.05
C ALA A 249 15.27 -5.19 4.91
N ALA A 250 15.05 -5.89 6.03
CA ALA A 250 14.53 -7.25 6.06
C ALA A 250 13.07 -7.33 5.59
N CYS A 251 12.30 -6.26 5.67
CA CYS A 251 10.98 -6.18 5.07
C CYS A 251 11.06 -5.84 3.56
N LEU A 252 11.94 -4.90 3.20
CA LEU A 252 12.06 -4.40 1.82
C LEU A 252 12.53 -5.49 0.84
N LEU A 253 13.60 -6.23 1.18
CA LEU A 253 14.25 -7.17 0.25
C LEU A 253 13.34 -8.33 -0.18
N PRO A 254 12.65 -9.05 0.71
CA PRO A 254 11.66 -10.04 0.31
C PRO A 254 10.51 -9.42 -0.49
N GLY A 255 10.11 -8.19 -0.15
CA GLY A 255 9.09 -7.46 -0.92
C GLY A 255 9.47 -7.29 -2.38
N TYR A 256 10.73 -6.95 -2.67
CA TYR A 256 11.20 -6.85 -4.05
C TYR A 256 11.19 -8.19 -4.79
N ILE A 257 11.48 -9.30 -4.09
CA ILE A 257 11.36 -10.65 -4.65
C ILE A 257 9.90 -10.95 -4.99
N TRP A 258 8.97 -10.65 -4.08
CA TRP A 258 7.54 -10.81 -4.33
C TRP A 258 7.02 -9.96 -5.49
N LEU A 259 7.57 -8.76 -5.69
CA LEU A 259 7.26 -7.93 -6.86
C LEU A 259 7.66 -8.61 -8.16
N ILE A 260 8.82 -9.28 -8.19
CA ILE A 260 9.28 -10.07 -9.34
C ILE A 260 8.38 -11.28 -9.56
N VAL A 261 8.07 -12.04 -8.51
CA VAL A 261 7.17 -13.21 -8.58
C VAL A 261 5.79 -12.79 -9.10
N GLY A 262 5.21 -11.72 -8.54
CA GLY A 262 3.93 -11.18 -9.01
C GLY A 262 4.00 -10.71 -10.46
N GLY A 263 5.07 -10.02 -10.85
CA GLY A 263 5.30 -9.62 -12.23
C GLY A 263 5.39 -10.82 -13.19
N ALA A 264 6.03 -11.91 -12.78
CA ALA A 264 6.10 -13.15 -13.55
C ALA A 264 4.71 -13.79 -13.73
N ILE A 265 3.91 -13.86 -12.66
CA ILE A 265 2.54 -14.39 -12.77
C ILE A 265 1.71 -13.50 -13.73
N TRP A 266 1.79 -12.17 -13.61
CA TRP A 266 1.08 -11.25 -14.51
C TRP A 266 1.55 -11.36 -15.96
N LEU A 267 2.84 -11.58 -16.19
CA LEU A 267 3.40 -11.78 -17.53
C LEU A 267 2.90 -13.08 -18.18
N LEU A 268 2.75 -14.15 -17.39
CA LEU A 268 2.38 -15.47 -17.89
C LEU A 268 0.87 -15.63 -18.11
N VAL A 269 0.05 -15.14 -17.17
CA VAL A 269 -1.41 -15.36 -17.16
C VAL A 269 -2.24 -14.08 -17.19
N GLY A 270 -1.63 -12.92 -17.44
CA GLY A 270 -2.29 -11.62 -17.38
C GLY A 270 -3.52 -11.54 -18.27
N GLY A 271 -4.68 -11.23 -17.70
CA GLY A 271 -5.96 -11.07 -18.42
C GLY A 271 -6.75 -12.35 -18.66
N GLN A 272 -6.15 -13.53 -18.43
CA GLN A 272 -6.83 -14.82 -18.52
C GLN A 272 -7.78 -15.07 -17.35
N TYR A 273 -7.47 -14.51 -16.19
CA TYR A 273 -8.24 -14.71 -14.96
C TYR A 273 -8.71 -13.37 -14.37
N VAL A 274 -10.02 -13.27 -14.14
CA VAL A 274 -10.67 -12.10 -13.52
C VAL A 274 -11.15 -12.36 -12.09
N ALA A 275 -11.05 -13.63 -11.65
CA ALA A 275 -11.37 -14.12 -10.32
C ALA A 275 -10.70 -15.49 -10.11
N GLY A 276 -10.82 -16.05 -8.90
CA GLY A 276 -10.31 -17.40 -8.57
C GLY A 276 -8.86 -17.41 -8.06
N PRO A 277 -8.27 -18.60 -7.89
CA PRO A 277 -6.97 -18.77 -7.22
C PRO A 277 -5.80 -18.07 -7.94
N LEU A 278 -5.66 -18.20 -9.25
CA LEU A 278 -4.58 -17.52 -9.98
C LEU A 278 -4.69 -16.00 -9.93
N TYR A 279 -5.91 -15.46 -10.02
CA TYR A 279 -6.16 -14.03 -9.79
C TYR A 279 -5.80 -13.63 -8.34
N ASP A 280 -6.09 -14.48 -7.36
CA ASP A 280 -5.70 -14.26 -5.97
C ASP A 280 -4.18 -14.16 -5.81
N ALA A 281 -3.43 -15.11 -6.37
CA ALA A 281 -1.96 -15.10 -6.36
C ALA A 281 -1.40 -13.83 -7.02
N MET A 282 -1.89 -13.48 -8.21
CA MET A 282 -1.52 -12.26 -8.94
C MET A 282 -1.61 -11.01 -8.05
N LEU A 283 -2.69 -10.88 -7.29
CA LEU A 283 -2.91 -9.72 -6.45
C LEU A 283 -2.05 -9.79 -5.18
N HIS A 284 -2.07 -10.90 -4.46
CA HIS A 284 -1.50 -10.97 -3.12
C HIS A 284 0.03 -11.05 -3.12
N THR A 285 0.67 -11.50 -4.20
CA THR A 285 2.13 -11.31 -4.36
C THR A 285 2.51 -9.83 -4.36
N ILE A 286 1.68 -8.95 -4.94
CA ILE A 286 1.93 -7.51 -4.97
C ILE A 286 1.46 -6.86 -3.67
N PHE A 287 0.19 -7.01 -3.31
CA PHE A 287 -0.38 -6.30 -2.16
C PHE A 287 0.15 -6.83 -0.83
N LEU A 288 0.21 -8.14 -0.59
CA LEU A 288 0.79 -8.66 0.66
C LEU A 288 2.32 -8.77 0.56
N GLY A 289 2.81 -9.40 -0.49
CA GLY A 289 4.24 -9.70 -0.64
C GLY A 289 5.09 -8.45 -0.73
N PHE A 290 4.73 -7.51 -1.59
CA PHE A 290 5.48 -6.26 -1.76
C PHE A 290 4.95 -5.13 -0.85
N VAL A 291 3.67 -4.76 -0.95
CA VAL A 291 3.13 -3.55 -0.27
C VAL A 291 3.09 -3.72 1.26
N PHE A 292 2.52 -4.80 1.80
CA PHE A 292 2.47 -4.98 3.27
C PHE A 292 3.86 -5.15 3.89
N SER A 293 4.81 -5.75 3.16
CA SER A 293 6.21 -5.76 3.60
C SER A 293 6.75 -4.33 3.76
N MET A 294 6.45 -3.42 2.84
CA MET A 294 6.81 -2.00 2.99
C MET A 294 6.12 -1.34 4.19
N ILE A 295 4.83 -1.62 4.39
CA ILE A 295 4.08 -1.10 5.55
C ILE A 295 4.73 -1.56 6.85
N PHE A 296 5.10 -2.83 6.97
CA PHE A 296 5.77 -3.35 8.17
C PHE A 296 7.10 -2.63 8.42
N GLY A 297 7.92 -2.44 7.38
CA GLY A 297 9.19 -1.72 7.49
C GLY A 297 9.00 -0.26 7.88
N HIS A 298 8.06 0.45 7.25
CA HIS A 298 7.93 1.89 7.40
C HIS A 298 7.04 2.35 8.55
N ALA A 299 6.14 1.50 9.06
CA ALA A 299 5.23 1.88 10.13
C ALA A 299 5.91 2.41 11.41
N PRO A 300 7.04 1.85 11.89
CA PRO A 300 7.78 2.42 13.01
C PRO A 300 8.30 3.85 12.78
N VAL A 301 8.30 4.35 11.54
CA VAL A 301 8.67 5.72 11.17
C VAL A 301 7.43 6.57 10.90
N ILE A 302 6.44 6.04 10.17
CA ILE A 302 5.22 6.76 9.78
C ILE A 302 4.31 7.02 10.98
N VAL A 303 4.08 6.02 11.85
CA VAL A 303 3.17 6.14 13.00
C VAL A 303 3.61 7.28 13.94
N PRO A 304 4.90 7.42 14.31
CA PRO A 304 5.38 8.58 15.05
C PRO A 304 5.16 9.92 14.36
N ALA A 305 5.42 10.01 13.06
CA ALA A 305 5.27 11.25 12.30
C ALA A 305 3.81 11.73 12.28
N VAL A 306 2.87 10.79 12.16
CA VAL A 306 1.43 11.10 12.08
C VAL A 306 0.83 11.32 13.46
N LEU A 307 1.00 10.39 14.40
CA LEU A 307 0.30 10.37 15.70
C LEU A 307 1.09 11.00 16.85
N GLY A 308 2.38 11.30 16.67
CA GLY A 308 3.21 11.89 17.72
C GLY A 308 3.52 10.93 18.87
N VAL A 309 3.50 9.63 18.60
CA VAL A 309 3.85 8.56 19.56
C VAL A 309 5.17 7.92 19.16
N GLN A 310 5.98 7.47 20.11
CA GLN A 310 7.18 6.71 19.76
C GLN A 310 6.84 5.24 19.51
N VAL A 311 7.41 4.66 18.47
CA VAL A 311 7.36 3.22 18.18
C VAL A 311 8.78 2.68 18.30
N PRO A 312 9.22 2.25 19.50
CA PRO A 312 10.56 1.73 19.67
C PRO A 312 10.71 0.39 18.92
N TYR A 313 11.90 0.15 18.39
CA TYR A 313 12.23 -1.13 17.77
C TYR A 313 12.14 -2.28 18.79
N SER A 314 11.53 -3.39 18.37
CA SER A 314 11.50 -4.65 19.10
C SER A 314 11.87 -5.80 18.17
N PRO A 315 12.69 -6.78 18.60
CA PRO A 315 12.94 -8.00 17.85
C PRO A 315 11.67 -8.79 17.51
N LEU A 316 10.59 -8.61 18.27
CA LEU A 316 9.29 -9.24 17.99
C LEU A 316 8.71 -8.85 16.63
N PHE A 317 9.16 -7.73 16.03
CA PHE A 317 8.71 -7.35 14.69
C PHE A 317 9.09 -8.38 13.60
N TYR A 318 10.13 -9.19 13.82
CA TYR A 318 10.46 -10.27 12.89
C TYR A 318 9.40 -11.39 12.87
N VAL A 319 8.63 -11.57 13.95
CA VAL A 319 7.66 -12.68 14.05
C VAL A 319 6.55 -12.50 13.02
N HIS A 320 5.92 -11.32 12.96
CA HIS A 320 4.86 -11.07 11.98
C HIS A 320 5.40 -11.00 10.55
N LEU A 321 6.66 -10.60 10.35
CA LEU A 321 7.31 -10.60 9.04
C LEU A 321 7.53 -12.03 8.51
N VAL A 322 8.10 -12.91 9.35
CA VAL A 322 8.31 -14.32 8.98
C VAL A 322 6.96 -14.99 8.75
N LEU A 323 5.98 -14.77 9.63
CA LEU A 323 4.64 -15.30 9.47
C LEU A 323 4.00 -14.85 8.15
N LEU A 324 4.10 -13.56 7.80
CA LEU A 324 3.57 -13.03 6.53
C LEU A 324 4.17 -13.78 5.33
N HIS A 325 5.48 -13.93 5.27
CA HIS A 325 6.12 -14.55 4.11
C HIS A 325 5.86 -16.05 4.02
N LEU A 326 5.94 -16.79 5.13
CA LEU A 326 5.63 -18.23 5.12
C LEU A 326 4.17 -18.48 4.74
N SER A 327 3.24 -17.72 5.32
CA SER A 327 1.82 -17.84 4.98
C SER A 327 1.51 -17.41 3.55
N LEU A 328 2.22 -16.43 3.01
CA LEU A 328 2.06 -16.03 1.61
C LEU A 328 2.62 -17.09 0.64
N ILE A 329 3.72 -17.75 0.97
CA ILE A 329 4.22 -18.92 0.21
C ILE A 329 3.14 -20.01 0.18
N LEU A 330 2.58 -20.36 1.35
CA LEU A 330 1.50 -21.35 1.43
C LEU A 330 0.30 -20.93 0.58
N ARG A 331 -0.14 -19.67 0.69
CA ARG A 331 -1.27 -19.15 -0.08
C ARG A 331 -1.04 -19.26 -1.59
N VAL A 332 0.09 -18.75 -2.08
CA VAL A 332 0.44 -18.74 -3.50
C VAL A 332 0.66 -20.17 -4.01
N ALA A 333 1.26 -21.06 -3.22
CA ALA A 333 1.39 -22.47 -3.59
C ALA A 333 0.00 -23.13 -3.70
N GLY A 334 -0.91 -22.87 -2.75
CA GLY A 334 -2.29 -23.33 -2.82
C GLY A 334 -3.03 -22.77 -4.04
N ASP A 335 -2.78 -21.52 -4.41
CA ASP A 335 -3.35 -20.92 -5.61
C ASP A 335 -2.84 -21.56 -6.91
N LEU A 336 -1.53 -21.81 -7.01
CA LEU A 336 -0.90 -22.40 -8.19
C LEU A 336 -1.20 -23.89 -8.36
N LEU A 337 -1.31 -24.62 -7.24
CA LEU A 337 -1.65 -26.04 -7.21
C LEU A 337 -3.16 -26.30 -7.21
N LEU A 338 -3.98 -25.23 -7.15
CA LEU A 338 -5.44 -25.30 -7.01
C LEU A 338 -5.91 -26.03 -5.73
N GLU A 339 -5.05 -26.07 -4.71
CA GLU A 339 -5.30 -26.69 -3.42
C GLU A 339 -6.00 -25.71 -2.45
N MET A 340 -7.34 -25.73 -2.51
CA MET A 340 -8.20 -24.79 -1.78
C MET A 340 -7.97 -24.75 -0.25
N PRO A 341 -7.76 -25.89 0.46
CA PRO A 341 -7.46 -25.83 1.90
C PRO A 341 -6.16 -25.11 2.21
N VAL A 342 -5.10 -25.36 1.42
CA VAL A 342 -3.79 -24.72 1.58
C VAL A 342 -3.91 -23.21 1.37
N ARG A 343 -4.63 -22.80 0.31
CA ARG A 343 -4.95 -21.40 0.03
C ARG A 343 -5.70 -20.73 1.19
N ARG A 344 -6.73 -21.38 1.74
CA ARG A 344 -7.54 -20.85 2.85
C ARG A 344 -6.73 -20.61 4.12
N TRP A 345 -5.88 -21.57 4.49
CA TRP A 345 -5.01 -21.45 5.66
C TRP A 345 -3.91 -20.42 5.44
N GLY A 346 -3.28 -20.39 4.27
CA GLY A 346 -2.31 -19.35 3.91
C GLY A 346 -2.92 -17.94 4.00
N GLY A 347 -4.13 -17.76 3.48
CA GLY A 347 -4.88 -16.50 3.58
C GLY A 347 -5.23 -16.11 5.02
N LEU A 348 -5.73 -17.03 5.84
CA LEU A 348 -6.00 -16.77 7.27
C LEU A 348 -4.73 -16.35 8.02
N LEU A 349 -3.62 -17.07 7.81
CA LEU A 349 -2.35 -16.77 8.46
C LEU A 349 -1.74 -15.44 7.98
N ASN A 350 -2.00 -15.03 6.72
CA ASN A 350 -1.65 -13.69 6.27
C ASN A 350 -2.37 -12.62 7.10
N GLU A 351 -3.67 -12.79 7.37
CA GLU A 351 -4.43 -11.84 8.18
C GLU A 351 -3.96 -11.82 9.64
N VAL A 352 -3.68 -13.00 10.21
CA VAL A 352 -3.06 -13.12 11.54
C VAL A 352 -1.73 -12.36 11.59
N ALA A 353 -0.91 -12.42 10.53
CA ALA A 353 0.34 -11.66 10.47
C ALA A 353 0.09 -10.14 10.52
N VAL A 354 -0.92 -9.63 9.81
CA VAL A 354 -1.30 -8.21 9.83
C VAL A 354 -1.81 -7.79 11.21
N LEU A 355 -2.68 -8.59 11.83
CA LEU A 355 -3.20 -8.32 13.17
C LEU A 355 -2.09 -8.38 14.25
N LEU A 356 -1.17 -9.34 14.12
CA LEU A 356 -0.03 -9.46 15.00
C LEU A 356 0.90 -8.25 14.87
N PHE A 357 1.12 -7.74 13.66
CA PHE A 357 1.84 -6.48 13.44
C PHE A 357 1.19 -5.30 14.18
N LEU A 358 -0.14 -5.14 14.09
CA LEU A 358 -0.86 -4.09 14.82
C LEU A 358 -0.72 -4.27 16.34
N LEU A 359 -0.85 -5.50 16.84
CA LEU A 359 -0.72 -5.82 18.25
C LEU A 359 0.69 -5.51 18.77
N VAL A 360 1.73 -6.01 18.11
CA VAL A 360 3.13 -5.77 18.51
C VAL A 360 3.43 -4.27 18.49
N THR A 361 2.97 -3.54 17.47
CA THR A 361 3.12 -2.07 17.41
C THR A 361 2.43 -1.36 18.57
N ALA A 362 1.18 -1.74 18.89
CA ALA A 362 0.44 -1.14 20.01
C ALA A 362 1.11 -1.44 21.36
N VAL A 363 1.62 -2.66 21.53
CA VAL A 363 2.32 -3.13 22.72
C VAL A 363 3.64 -2.36 22.89
N THR A 364 4.45 -2.21 21.84
CA THR A 364 5.72 -1.45 21.93
C THR A 364 5.50 0.02 22.23
N ILE A 365 4.45 0.65 21.69
CA ILE A 365 4.06 2.03 22.04
C ILE A 365 3.72 2.13 23.54
N ARG A 366 2.99 1.17 24.10
CA ARG A 366 2.59 1.18 25.52
C ARG A 366 3.78 1.01 26.46
N TYR A 367 4.66 0.04 26.16
CA TYR A 367 5.85 -0.19 26.98
C TYR A 367 6.91 0.91 26.82
N GLY A 368 7.03 1.52 25.63
CA GLY A 368 7.92 2.65 25.39
C GLY A 368 7.54 3.91 26.17
N LYS A 369 6.28 4.08 26.60
CA LYS A 369 5.84 5.19 27.45
C LYS A 369 6.17 5.02 28.95
N LYS A 370 6.52 3.80 29.37
CA LYS A 370 6.81 3.46 30.78
C LYS A 370 8.31 3.57 31.13
N LYS A 371 9.19 3.72 30.13
CA LYS A 371 10.59 4.08 30.28
C LYS A 371 10.74 5.58 30.04
#